data_AF-A0A246RGF6-F1
#
_entry.id   AF-A0A246RGF6-F1
#
_cell.length_a   1.000
_cell.length_b   1.000
_cell.length_c   1.000
_cell.angle_alpha   90.00
_cell.angle_beta   90.00
_cell.angle_gamma   90.00
#
_symmetry.space_group_name_H-M   'P 1'
#
loop_
_entity.id
_entity.type
_entity.pdbx_description
1 polymer ?
#
loop_
_entity_poly.entity_id
_entity_poly.type
_entity_poly.pdbx_seq_one_letter_code
_entity_poly.pdbx_strand_id
1 'polypeptide(L)'
;MSTGEESYASRDDGSARPSFELALRGYDKRQVDRYVEQMDGALSTLTAERAQAAGQIQGLTAHIQRLQAELTELRQRPAQVDRASFRDLGPMVDQILALAEKQAAVITDTATQRANQLQGEAEKTLVEARERTAQALRDLDEELVARRDEQEKAYEERRSAADAELAEIRDRAEKLRAEGEAAHERAQQEAKRISEQTAKQITQTRAAAEALTKAARTQIQQEIQAARTQSQQELAQWQATVEREVGERRAAAEQELAEQRAAAERELTNQHSAAEQQIAALIAEAQQYATEVRQRADEQTSSHQEQLATVQREIADRQKALAEVQGELETARAQLAEIQQEGDTTERELARSRQRLEEVRRDLTAENRRLEEARQAAESVERHAKDVRARVQREAKRVADLAAAAVMAAAAGGGETAEYPTVAARPATELPVEASTEPPAGKVPTNV
;
A
#
# COMPACT_ATOMS: atom_id res chain seq x y z
N MET A 1 128.83 -61.56 25.53
CA MET A 1 127.52 -61.89 24.93
C MET A 1 126.79 -60.60 24.62
N SER A 2 125.79 -60.64 23.73
CA SER A 2 125.22 -59.45 23.07
C SER A 2 124.88 -58.31 24.01
N THR A 3 125.23 -57.09 23.61
CA THR A 3 124.61 -55.87 24.12
C THR A 3 123.12 -55.90 23.80
N GLY A 4 122.30 -55.56 24.80
CA GLY A 4 120.85 -55.37 24.71
C GLY A 4 120.49 -53.94 25.13
N GLU A 5 121.27 -52.96 24.69
CA GLU A 5 120.97 -51.54 24.89
C GLU A 5 119.87 -51.12 23.91
N GLU A 6 118.64 -51.59 24.15
CA GLU A 6 117.47 -50.99 23.53
C GLU A 6 117.29 -49.59 24.11
N SER A 7 117.58 -48.58 23.28
CA SER A 7 117.60 -47.18 23.65
C SER A 7 116.22 -46.65 24.05
N TYR A 8 115.87 -46.85 25.32
CA TYR A 8 115.00 -45.93 26.07
C TYR A 8 115.75 -44.60 26.23
N ALA A 9 115.86 -43.87 25.11
CA ALA A 9 116.42 -42.54 25.08
C ALA A 9 115.65 -41.65 26.06
N SER A 10 116.37 -40.90 26.88
CA SER A 10 115.77 -39.91 27.77
C SER A 10 114.99 -38.90 26.95
N ARG A 11 113.66 -39.08 26.89
CA ARG A 11 112.73 -37.98 26.62
C ARG A 11 112.65 -37.09 27.87
N ASP A 12 113.76 -36.43 28.14
CA ASP A 12 113.76 -35.16 28.84
C ASP A 12 113.15 -34.11 27.91
N ASP A 13 111.82 -34.16 27.79
CA ASP A 13 111.00 -33.25 26.99
C ASP A 13 109.97 -32.58 27.92
N GLY A 14 110.51 -31.90 28.94
CA GLY A 14 109.79 -31.25 30.03
C GLY A 14 108.99 -30.01 29.59
N SER A 15 108.07 -30.17 28.65
CA SER A 15 107.02 -29.18 28.35
C SER A 15 105.78 -29.73 27.62
N ALA A 16 105.91 -30.84 26.89
CA ALA A 16 104.83 -31.38 26.05
C ALA A 16 103.91 -32.36 26.79
N ARG A 17 102.90 -31.86 27.52
CA ARG A 17 101.76 -32.71 27.94
C ARG A 17 101.13 -33.37 26.70
N PRO A 18 100.91 -34.70 26.67
CA PRO A 18 100.34 -35.37 25.50
C PRO A 18 98.92 -34.89 25.22
N SER A 19 98.73 -34.16 24.12
CA SER A 19 97.43 -33.62 23.71
C SER A 19 96.64 -34.65 22.92
N PHE A 20 95.64 -35.27 23.55
CA PHE A 20 94.71 -36.19 22.89
C PHE A 20 93.71 -35.45 22.00
N GLU A 21 93.37 -36.04 20.85
CA GLU A 21 92.36 -35.49 19.93
C GLU A 21 90.94 -35.60 20.53
N LEU A 22 90.11 -34.58 20.30
CA LEU A 22 88.76 -34.47 20.87
C LEU A 22 87.70 -34.98 19.88
N ALA A 23 87.23 -36.21 20.09
CA ALA A 23 86.11 -36.79 19.36
C ALA A 23 84.75 -36.46 20.00
N LEU A 24 83.67 -36.46 19.19
CA LEU A 24 82.30 -36.14 19.62
C LEU A 24 81.75 -37.07 20.73
N ARG A 25 82.38 -38.23 20.93
CA ARG A 25 82.15 -39.14 22.05
C ARG A 25 83.51 -39.71 22.47
N GLY A 26 83.91 -39.48 23.72
CA GLY A 26 85.22 -39.88 24.26
C GLY A 26 85.21 -39.96 25.79
N TYR A 27 86.37 -40.18 26.39
CA TYR A 27 86.55 -40.25 27.84
C TYR A 27 86.47 -38.86 28.49
N ASP A 28 86.06 -38.78 29.76
CA ASP A 28 86.11 -37.53 30.53
C ASP A 28 87.57 -37.10 30.73
N LYS A 29 87.92 -35.93 30.20
CA LYS A 29 89.23 -35.31 30.38
C LYS A 29 89.65 -35.23 31.86
N ARG A 30 88.74 -34.93 32.79
CA ARG A 30 89.03 -34.86 34.23
C ARG A 30 89.29 -36.22 34.89
N GLN A 31 88.99 -37.32 34.20
CA GLN A 31 89.35 -38.67 34.61
C GLN A 31 90.69 -39.08 33.96
N VAL A 32 90.89 -38.75 32.69
CA VAL A 32 92.16 -39.00 31.97
C VAL A 32 93.31 -38.21 32.59
N ASP A 33 93.15 -36.90 32.84
CA ASP A 33 94.19 -36.03 33.41
C ASP A 33 94.71 -36.61 34.76
N ARG A 34 93.80 -37.05 35.65
CA ARG A 34 94.15 -37.68 36.94
C ARG A 34 94.81 -39.06 36.78
N TYR A 35 94.38 -39.85 35.79
CA TYR A 35 94.99 -41.16 35.53
C TYR A 35 96.42 -41.02 35.00
N VAL A 36 96.67 -40.06 34.10
CA VAL A 36 98.01 -39.73 33.61
C VAL A 36 98.90 -39.26 34.77
N GLU A 37 98.43 -38.33 35.60
CA GLU A 37 99.15 -37.86 36.79
C GLU A 37 99.49 -38.99 37.79
N GLN A 38 98.59 -39.97 37.96
CA GLN A 38 98.85 -41.16 38.76
C GLN A 38 99.90 -42.10 38.12
N MET A 39 99.88 -42.28 36.80
CA MET A 39 100.84 -43.12 36.08
C MET A 39 102.24 -42.47 36.04
N ASP A 40 102.33 -41.16 35.82
CA ASP A 40 103.58 -40.40 35.87
C ASP A 40 104.20 -40.48 37.28
N GLY A 41 103.38 -40.38 38.33
CA GLY A 41 103.79 -40.63 39.71
C GLY A 41 104.38 -42.03 39.90
N ALA A 42 103.70 -43.09 39.44
CA ALA A 42 104.18 -44.47 39.54
C ALA A 42 105.46 -44.73 38.72
N LEU A 43 105.62 -44.09 37.57
CA LEU A 43 106.85 -44.14 36.78
C LEU A 43 108.02 -43.46 37.51
N SER A 44 107.77 -42.35 38.22
CA SER A 44 108.79 -41.67 39.01
C SER A 44 109.30 -42.52 40.19
N THR A 45 108.42 -43.29 40.86
CA THR A 45 108.85 -44.19 41.95
C THR A 45 109.61 -45.40 41.41
N LEU A 46 109.11 -46.05 40.36
CA LEU A 46 109.78 -47.21 39.73
C LEU A 46 111.17 -46.85 39.16
N THR A 47 111.34 -45.65 38.62
CA THR A 47 112.65 -45.19 38.12
C THR A 47 113.62 -44.86 39.26
N ALA A 48 113.15 -44.31 40.38
CA ALA A 48 113.96 -44.12 41.58
C ALA A 48 114.38 -45.45 42.23
N GLU A 49 113.48 -46.42 42.34
CA GLU A 49 113.76 -47.78 42.83
C GLU A 49 114.80 -48.49 41.94
N ARG A 50 114.65 -48.40 40.61
CA ARG A 50 115.63 -48.93 39.65
C ARG A 50 117.02 -48.31 39.84
N ALA A 51 117.10 -47.01 40.09
CA ALA A 51 118.37 -46.31 40.32
C ALA A 51 119.03 -46.78 41.64
N GLN A 52 118.26 -46.96 42.71
CA GLN A 52 118.75 -47.51 43.98
C GLN A 52 119.28 -48.94 43.82
N ALA A 53 118.53 -49.81 43.14
CA ALA A 53 118.95 -51.19 42.87
C ALA A 53 120.24 -51.26 42.03
N ALA A 54 120.38 -50.39 41.02
CA ALA A 54 121.61 -50.30 40.22
C ALA A 54 122.83 -49.91 41.09
N GLY A 55 122.66 -48.96 42.02
CA GLY A 55 123.71 -48.57 42.98
C GLY A 55 124.12 -49.71 43.92
N GLN A 56 123.15 -50.50 44.40
CA GLN A 56 123.43 -51.68 45.23
C GLN A 56 124.27 -52.73 44.48
N ILE A 57 123.94 -53.03 43.21
CA ILE A 57 124.69 -53.96 42.37
C ILE A 57 126.14 -53.50 42.15
N GLN A 58 126.36 -52.21 41.93
CA GLN A 58 127.70 -51.62 41.81
C GLN A 58 128.49 -51.73 43.12
N GLY A 59 127.87 -51.44 44.27
CA GLY A 59 128.49 -51.55 45.59
C GLY A 59 128.90 -52.99 45.96
N LEU A 60 128.06 -53.98 45.64
CA LEU A 60 128.37 -55.40 45.83
C LEU A 60 129.52 -55.85 44.93
N THR A 61 129.56 -55.38 43.68
CA THR A 61 130.65 -55.69 42.73
C THR A 61 132.00 -55.22 43.24
N ALA A 62 132.07 -54.02 43.82
CA ALA A 62 133.30 -53.49 44.43
C ALA A 62 133.74 -54.28 45.69
N HIS A 63 132.80 -54.79 46.49
CA HIS A 63 133.10 -55.64 47.64
C HIS A 63 133.74 -56.98 47.24
N ILE A 64 133.23 -57.62 46.18
CA ILE A 64 133.78 -58.88 45.66
C ILE A 64 135.23 -58.69 45.20
N GLN A 65 135.53 -57.58 44.52
CA GLN A 65 136.90 -57.26 44.07
C GLN A 65 137.87 -57.07 45.24
N ARG A 66 137.43 -56.45 46.35
CA ARG A 66 138.26 -56.27 47.55
C ARG A 66 138.58 -57.60 48.23
N LEU A 67 137.59 -58.46 48.45
CA LEU A 67 137.78 -59.78 49.07
C LEU A 67 138.70 -60.70 48.25
N GLN A 68 138.69 -60.56 46.91
CA GLN A 68 139.62 -61.28 46.04
C GLN A 68 141.09 -60.85 46.26
N ALA A 69 141.35 -59.57 46.56
CA ALA A 69 142.70 -59.09 46.87
C ALA A 69 143.21 -59.61 48.22
N GLU A 70 142.40 -59.52 49.28
CA GLU A 70 142.75 -59.98 50.64
C GLU A 70 143.11 -61.48 50.67
N LEU A 71 142.38 -62.32 49.92
CA LEU A 71 142.67 -63.74 49.77
C LEU A 71 143.98 -64.04 49.01
N THR A 72 144.49 -63.09 48.21
CA THR A 72 145.82 -63.24 47.56
C THR A 72 146.97 -62.82 48.45
N GLU A 73 146.77 -61.88 49.38
CA GLU A 73 147.80 -61.47 50.35
C GLU A 73 148.05 -62.56 51.40
N LEU A 74 146.98 -63.11 51.99
CA LEU A 74 147.07 -64.14 53.03
C LEU A 74 147.78 -65.43 52.59
N ARG A 75 147.83 -65.70 51.28
CA ARG A 75 148.52 -66.87 50.70
C ARG A 75 150.05 -66.74 50.64
N GLN A 76 150.64 -65.57 50.94
CA GLN A 76 152.07 -65.30 50.69
C GLN A 76 152.98 -65.37 51.93
N ARG A 77 152.49 -65.78 53.11
CA ARG A 77 153.30 -65.81 54.36
C ARG A 77 153.54 -67.23 54.91
N PRO A 78 154.78 -67.76 54.83
CA PRO A 78 155.23 -68.90 55.64
C PRO A 78 155.70 -68.45 57.04
N ALA A 79 155.83 -69.39 57.98
CA ALA A 79 156.20 -69.12 59.37
C ALA A 79 157.43 -69.94 59.83
N GLN A 80 158.15 -69.42 60.83
CA GLN A 80 159.26 -70.10 61.53
C GLN A 80 159.17 -69.84 63.04
N VAL A 81 159.46 -70.88 63.84
CA VAL A 81 159.78 -70.79 65.27
C VAL A 81 160.83 -71.87 65.57
N ASP A 82 161.85 -71.52 66.34
CA ASP A 82 162.88 -72.46 66.83
C ASP A 82 163.42 -71.94 68.18
N ARG A 83 163.81 -72.86 69.09
CA ARG A 83 164.60 -72.56 70.30
C ARG A 83 165.16 -73.82 70.97
N ALA A 84 166.46 -73.80 71.24
CA ALA A 84 167.22 -74.91 71.82
C ALA A 84 167.21 -74.93 73.35
N SER A 85 167.61 -76.07 73.92
CA SER A 85 167.88 -76.26 75.34
C SER A 85 169.34 -75.95 75.70
N PHE A 86 169.57 -75.52 76.95
CA PHE A 86 170.91 -75.39 77.54
C PHE A 86 171.02 -76.27 78.78
N ARG A 87 172.26 -76.69 79.07
CA ARG A 87 172.64 -77.65 80.11
C ARG A 87 173.95 -77.17 80.75
N ASP A 88 174.21 -77.60 81.98
CA ASP A 88 175.43 -77.36 82.77
C ASP A 88 175.60 -75.92 83.33
N LEU A 89 174.85 -75.61 84.39
CA LEU A 89 175.15 -74.54 85.36
C LEU A 89 174.95 -75.07 86.79
N GLY A 90 175.93 -74.88 87.68
CA GLY A 90 176.02 -75.54 89.00
C GLY A 90 175.40 -74.77 90.19
N PRO A 91 175.64 -75.21 91.45
CA PRO A 91 174.74 -74.96 92.59
C PRO A 91 174.55 -73.52 93.09
N MET A 92 175.34 -72.54 92.62
CA MET A 92 174.99 -71.14 92.85
C MET A 92 173.84 -70.68 91.95
N VAL A 93 173.70 -71.29 90.76
CA VAL A 93 172.54 -71.11 89.90
C VAL A 93 171.32 -71.80 90.50
N ASP A 94 171.44 -72.88 91.27
CA ASP A 94 170.29 -73.41 92.05
C ASP A 94 169.78 -72.40 93.09
N GLN A 95 170.67 -71.65 93.77
CA GLN A 95 170.23 -70.56 94.65
C GLN A 95 169.64 -69.37 93.91
N ILE A 96 170.21 -68.99 92.76
CA ILE A 96 169.67 -67.91 91.92
C ILE A 96 168.31 -68.32 91.33
N LEU A 97 168.14 -69.58 90.91
CA LEU A 97 166.88 -70.14 90.45
C LEU A 97 165.86 -70.21 91.59
N ALA A 98 166.22 -70.67 92.79
CA ALA A 98 165.30 -70.69 93.93
C ALA A 98 164.88 -69.28 94.41
N LEU A 99 165.74 -68.27 94.23
CA LEU A 99 165.38 -66.86 94.46
C LEU A 99 164.53 -66.29 93.31
N ALA A 100 164.88 -66.60 92.07
CA ALA A 100 164.13 -66.18 90.88
C ALA A 100 162.75 -66.87 90.79
N GLU A 101 162.62 -68.10 91.28
CA GLU A 101 161.36 -68.85 91.40
C GLU A 101 160.47 -68.23 92.48
N LYS A 102 161.04 -67.84 93.64
CA LYS A 102 160.31 -67.07 94.66
C LYS A 102 159.89 -65.68 94.16
N GLN A 103 160.76 -64.99 93.43
CA GLN A 103 160.44 -63.70 92.83
C GLN A 103 159.40 -63.85 91.70
N ALA A 104 159.50 -64.88 90.86
CA ALA A 104 158.52 -65.21 89.84
C ALA A 104 157.18 -65.57 90.46
N ALA A 105 157.15 -66.36 91.54
CA ALA A 105 155.94 -66.67 92.29
C ALA A 105 155.26 -65.41 92.83
N VAL A 106 156.01 -64.47 93.42
CA VAL A 106 155.49 -63.16 93.85
C VAL A 106 155.02 -62.30 92.67
N ILE A 107 155.72 -62.33 91.53
CA ILE A 107 155.29 -61.63 90.32
C ILE A 107 154.01 -62.24 89.76
N THR A 108 153.86 -63.57 89.73
CA THR A 108 152.64 -64.26 89.26
C THR A 108 151.48 -64.11 90.24
N ASP A 109 151.73 -64.11 91.55
CA ASP A 109 150.71 -63.86 92.57
C ASP A 109 150.22 -62.41 92.49
N THR A 110 151.12 -61.42 92.48
CA THR A 110 150.72 -60.01 92.30
C THR A 110 150.11 -59.71 90.92
N ALA A 111 150.52 -60.41 89.86
CA ALA A 111 149.91 -60.28 88.53
C ALA A 111 148.52 -60.94 88.46
N THR A 112 148.32 -62.13 89.06
CA THR A 112 146.99 -62.76 89.11
C THR A 112 146.05 -62.01 90.04
N GLN A 113 146.52 -61.50 91.19
CA GLN A 113 145.74 -60.59 92.03
C GLN A 113 145.28 -59.34 91.26
N ARG A 114 146.17 -58.69 90.49
CA ARG A 114 145.82 -57.54 89.64
C ARG A 114 144.88 -57.93 88.49
N ALA A 115 145.07 -59.08 87.87
CA ALA A 115 144.18 -59.58 86.82
C ALA A 115 142.77 -59.84 87.38
N ASN A 116 142.67 -60.48 88.54
CA ASN A 116 141.41 -60.76 89.24
C ASN A 116 140.72 -59.45 89.71
N GLN A 117 141.49 -58.44 90.14
CA GLN A 117 140.98 -57.10 90.45
C GLN A 117 140.38 -56.42 89.21
N LEU A 118 141.14 -56.34 88.11
CA LEU A 118 140.70 -55.75 86.85
C LEU A 118 139.53 -56.52 86.22
N GLN A 119 139.49 -57.86 86.35
CA GLN A 119 138.34 -58.68 85.96
C GLN A 119 137.11 -58.36 86.81
N GLY A 120 137.25 -58.28 88.14
CA GLY A 120 136.15 -57.89 89.03
C GLY A 120 135.65 -56.46 88.81
N GLU A 121 136.50 -55.53 88.36
CA GLU A 121 136.11 -54.18 87.96
C GLU A 121 135.43 -54.16 86.58
N ALA A 122 135.93 -54.92 85.61
CA ALA A 122 135.31 -55.10 84.30
C ALA A 122 133.94 -55.79 84.40
N GLU A 123 133.80 -56.80 85.25
CA GLU A 123 132.54 -57.49 85.52
C GLU A 123 131.52 -56.57 86.19
N LYS A 124 131.92 -55.80 87.22
CA LYS A 124 131.06 -54.78 87.86
C LYS A 124 130.57 -53.75 86.86
N THR A 125 131.48 -53.12 86.10
CA THR A 125 131.11 -52.08 85.13
C THR A 125 130.24 -52.63 83.98
N LEU A 126 130.43 -53.89 83.59
CA LEU A 126 129.58 -54.59 82.62
C LEU A 126 128.21 -54.99 83.20
N VAL A 127 128.11 -55.33 84.48
CA VAL A 127 126.83 -55.53 85.17
C VAL A 127 126.09 -54.20 85.32
N GLU A 128 126.73 -53.15 85.83
CA GLU A 128 126.16 -51.80 85.90
C GLU A 128 125.69 -51.29 84.52
N ALA A 129 126.46 -51.52 83.46
CA ALA A 129 126.08 -51.13 82.11
C ALA A 129 124.83 -51.90 81.63
N ARG A 130 124.74 -53.20 81.91
CA ARG A 130 123.56 -54.04 81.60
C ARG A 130 122.34 -53.63 82.41
N GLU A 131 122.51 -53.29 83.69
CA GLU A 131 121.42 -52.80 84.53
C GLU A 131 120.91 -51.44 84.04
N ARG A 132 121.81 -50.51 83.69
CA ARG A 132 121.45 -49.22 83.09
C ARG A 132 120.74 -49.37 81.74
N THR A 133 121.15 -50.30 80.86
CA THR A 133 120.42 -50.54 79.61
C THR A 133 119.09 -51.25 79.85
N ALA A 134 118.99 -52.15 80.82
CA ALA A 134 117.73 -52.80 81.19
C ALA A 134 116.74 -51.84 81.88
N GLN A 135 117.22 -50.82 82.58
CA GLN A 135 116.43 -49.69 83.08
C GLN A 135 115.96 -48.83 81.92
N ALA A 136 116.87 -48.27 81.11
CA ALA A 136 116.54 -47.39 80.00
C ALA A 136 115.60 -48.04 78.93
N LEU A 137 115.64 -49.36 78.77
CA LEU A 137 114.68 -50.08 77.92
C LEU A 137 113.28 -50.16 78.56
N ARG A 138 113.17 -50.37 79.88
CA ARG A 138 111.87 -50.33 80.58
C ARG A 138 111.30 -48.92 80.60
N ASP A 139 112.12 -47.93 80.91
CA ASP A 139 111.72 -46.52 80.92
C ASP A 139 111.17 -46.11 79.53
N LEU A 140 111.82 -46.56 78.45
CA LEU A 140 111.36 -46.37 77.07
C LEU A 140 110.09 -47.16 76.74
N ASP A 141 109.98 -48.43 77.15
CA ASP A 141 108.75 -49.22 76.94
C ASP A 141 107.56 -48.61 77.69
N GLU A 142 107.76 -48.09 78.90
CA GLU A 142 106.77 -47.35 79.70
C GLU A 142 106.37 -46.03 79.02
N GLU A 143 107.33 -45.23 78.53
CA GLU A 143 107.03 -44.03 77.71
C GLU A 143 106.25 -44.37 76.42
N LEU A 144 106.60 -45.47 75.75
CA LEU A 144 105.93 -45.90 74.51
C LEU A 144 104.51 -46.44 74.76
N VAL A 145 104.26 -47.10 75.88
CA VAL A 145 102.90 -47.47 76.31
C VAL A 145 102.11 -46.22 76.69
N ALA A 146 102.67 -45.33 77.52
CA ALA A 146 102.00 -44.09 77.92
C ALA A 146 101.59 -43.22 76.71
N ARG A 147 102.45 -43.08 75.71
CA ARG A 147 102.12 -42.35 74.47
C ARG A 147 101.09 -43.05 73.57
N ARG A 148 100.99 -44.38 73.61
CA ARG A 148 99.90 -45.11 72.90
C ARG A 148 98.58 -44.86 73.61
N ASP A 149 98.56 -45.03 74.93
CA ASP A 149 97.44 -44.72 75.81
C ASP A 149 96.91 -43.29 75.61
N GLU A 150 97.80 -42.29 75.53
CA GLU A 150 97.45 -40.89 75.24
C GLU A 150 96.88 -40.71 73.83
N GLN A 151 97.45 -41.39 72.82
CA GLN A 151 96.98 -41.30 71.43
C GLN A 151 95.63 -42.01 71.23
N GLU A 152 95.40 -43.13 71.89
CA GLU A 152 94.12 -43.86 71.86
C GLU A 152 93.03 -43.02 72.55
N LYS A 153 93.29 -42.47 73.74
CA LYS A 153 92.36 -41.53 74.41
C LYS A 153 92.04 -40.31 73.54
N ALA A 154 93.07 -39.65 72.98
CA ALA A 154 92.87 -38.51 72.09
C ALA A 154 92.15 -38.86 70.77
N TYR A 155 92.23 -40.12 70.31
CA TYR A 155 91.47 -40.61 69.17
C TYR A 155 90.01 -40.90 69.55
N GLU A 156 89.75 -41.54 70.69
CA GLU A 156 88.40 -41.79 71.21
C GLU A 156 87.65 -40.50 71.57
N GLU A 157 88.31 -39.50 72.14
CA GLU A 157 87.76 -38.16 72.37
C GLU A 157 87.38 -37.47 71.05
N ARG A 158 88.28 -37.46 70.06
CA ARG A 158 87.98 -36.87 68.73
C ARG A 158 86.87 -37.63 68.01
N ARG A 159 86.82 -38.95 68.13
CA ARG A 159 85.78 -39.78 67.53
C ARG A 159 84.43 -39.54 68.19
N SER A 160 84.36 -39.56 69.52
CA SER A 160 83.11 -39.32 70.25
C SER A 160 82.59 -37.89 70.06
N ALA A 161 83.47 -36.88 69.95
CA ALA A 161 83.10 -35.53 69.53
C ALA A 161 82.51 -35.51 68.11
N ALA A 162 83.17 -36.16 67.13
CA ALA A 162 82.67 -36.22 65.76
C ALA A 162 81.34 -37.00 65.64
N ASP A 163 81.19 -38.12 66.37
CA ASP A 163 79.94 -38.90 66.42
C ASP A 163 78.81 -38.09 67.09
N ALA A 164 79.11 -37.23 68.08
CA ALA A 164 78.16 -36.32 68.70
C ALA A 164 77.77 -35.14 67.79
N GLU A 165 78.72 -34.52 67.09
CA GLU A 165 78.43 -33.49 66.06
C GLU A 165 77.57 -34.07 64.93
N LEU A 166 77.87 -35.28 64.46
CA LEU A 166 77.06 -35.96 63.46
C LEU A 166 75.64 -36.30 63.97
N ALA A 167 75.49 -36.63 65.25
CA ALA A 167 74.17 -36.82 65.86
C ALA A 167 73.39 -35.50 65.92
N GLU A 168 74.01 -34.39 66.34
CA GLU A 168 73.36 -33.07 66.40
C GLU A 168 72.99 -32.55 65.00
N ILE A 169 73.85 -32.74 64.00
CA ILE A 169 73.57 -32.39 62.59
C ILE A 169 72.39 -33.21 62.05
N ARG A 170 72.26 -34.50 62.41
CA ARG A 170 71.13 -35.36 62.02
C ARG A 170 69.82 -34.88 62.67
N ASP A 171 69.82 -34.66 63.98
CA ASP A 171 68.66 -34.14 64.72
C ASP A 171 68.19 -32.78 64.18
N ARG A 172 69.11 -31.84 63.93
CA ARG A 172 68.80 -30.56 63.26
C ARG A 172 68.21 -30.77 61.86
N ALA A 173 68.76 -31.67 61.06
CA ALA A 173 68.27 -31.95 59.71
C ALA A 173 66.89 -32.65 59.71
N GLU A 174 66.60 -33.49 60.71
CA GLU A 174 65.31 -34.13 60.89
C GLU A 174 64.25 -33.14 61.37
N LYS A 175 64.58 -32.25 62.32
CA LYS A 175 63.72 -31.13 62.72
C LYS A 175 63.39 -30.20 61.56
N LEU A 176 64.38 -29.80 60.76
CA LEU A 176 64.16 -28.95 59.58
C LEU A 176 63.31 -29.65 58.50
N ARG A 177 63.41 -30.98 58.33
CA ARG A 177 62.49 -31.73 57.46
C ARG A 177 61.07 -31.75 58.02
N ALA A 178 60.89 -32.11 59.29
CA ALA A 178 59.58 -32.16 59.92
C ALA A 178 58.88 -30.79 59.95
N GLU A 179 59.62 -29.70 60.19
CA GLU A 179 59.11 -28.33 60.10
C GLU A 179 58.73 -27.95 58.67
N GLY A 180 59.54 -28.32 57.67
CA GLY A 180 59.26 -28.10 56.25
C GLY A 180 58.05 -28.89 55.75
N GLU A 181 57.92 -30.15 56.14
CA GLU A 181 56.77 -31.02 55.85
C GLU A 181 55.50 -30.48 56.51
N ALA A 182 55.55 -30.14 57.80
CA ALA A 182 54.40 -29.54 58.50
C ALA A 182 54.01 -28.16 57.93
N ALA A 183 54.96 -27.35 57.46
CA ALA A 183 54.68 -26.10 56.76
C ALA A 183 54.04 -26.35 55.39
N HIS A 184 54.52 -27.35 54.64
CA HIS A 184 53.96 -27.75 53.36
C HIS A 184 52.53 -28.30 53.50
N GLU A 185 52.26 -29.13 54.51
CA GLU A 185 50.91 -29.62 54.81
C GLU A 185 49.94 -28.49 55.16
N ARG A 186 50.36 -27.52 56.00
CA ARG A 186 49.55 -26.32 56.29
C ARG A 186 49.25 -25.53 55.02
N ALA A 187 50.25 -25.26 54.19
CA ALA A 187 50.07 -24.56 52.92
C ALA A 187 49.11 -25.32 51.96
N GLN A 188 49.19 -26.66 51.91
CA GLN A 188 48.22 -27.47 51.16
C GLN A 188 46.81 -27.38 51.75
N GLN A 189 46.65 -27.42 53.08
CA GLN A 189 45.35 -27.35 53.75
C GLN A 189 44.71 -25.97 53.57
N GLU A 190 45.50 -24.89 53.64
CA GLU A 190 45.07 -23.53 53.36
C GLU A 190 44.69 -23.35 51.88
N ALA A 191 45.49 -23.86 50.94
CA ALA A 191 45.14 -23.83 49.51
C ALA A 191 43.85 -24.62 49.19
N LYS A 192 43.64 -25.79 49.82
CA LYS A 192 42.39 -26.57 49.75
C LYS A 192 41.21 -25.77 50.33
N ARG A 193 41.38 -25.18 51.51
CA ARG A 193 40.34 -24.35 52.17
C ARG A 193 39.97 -23.12 51.33
N ILE A 194 40.95 -22.41 50.78
CA ILE A 194 40.73 -21.23 49.93
C ILE A 194 40.03 -21.65 48.64
N SER A 195 40.52 -22.68 47.93
CA SER A 195 39.87 -23.14 46.70
C SER A 195 38.44 -23.65 46.92
N GLU A 196 38.16 -24.34 48.03
CA GLU A 196 36.80 -24.67 48.44
C GLU A 196 35.94 -23.43 48.71
N GLN A 197 36.46 -22.44 49.44
CA GLN A 197 35.73 -21.20 49.75
C GLN A 197 35.43 -20.41 48.48
N THR A 198 36.41 -20.27 47.57
CA THR A 198 36.22 -19.63 46.26
C THR A 198 35.23 -20.41 45.39
N ALA A 199 35.28 -21.75 45.36
CA ALA A 199 34.28 -22.56 44.64
C ALA A 199 32.86 -22.39 45.20
N LYS A 200 32.72 -22.33 46.54
CA LYS A 200 31.45 -22.05 47.23
C LYS A 200 30.94 -20.63 46.90
N GLN A 201 31.82 -19.62 46.87
CA GLN A 201 31.46 -18.26 46.47
C GLN A 201 31.08 -18.14 44.99
N ILE A 202 31.81 -18.79 44.08
CA ILE A 202 31.50 -18.79 42.63
C ILE A 202 30.16 -19.48 42.36
N THR A 203 29.88 -20.62 43.02
CA THR A 203 28.58 -21.31 42.87
C THR A 203 27.42 -20.51 43.46
N GLN A 204 27.60 -19.85 44.61
CA GLN A 204 26.60 -18.95 45.21
C GLN A 204 26.31 -17.71 44.35
N THR A 205 27.35 -16.99 43.91
CA THR A 205 27.19 -15.79 43.07
C THR A 205 26.58 -16.13 41.70
N ARG A 206 26.98 -17.26 41.10
CA ARG A 206 26.34 -17.78 39.88
C ARG A 206 24.86 -18.13 40.11
N ALA A 207 24.52 -18.84 41.18
CA ALA A 207 23.13 -19.19 41.49
C ALA A 207 22.27 -17.94 41.72
N ALA A 208 22.80 -16.92 42.40
CA ALA A 208 22.14 -15.63 42.58
C ALA A 208 21.94 -14.89 41.24
N ALA A 209 22.96 -14.83 40.38
CA ALA A 209 22.86 -14.20 39.06
C ALA A 209 21.86 -14.94 38.13
N GLU A 210 21.85 -16.27 38.15
CA GLU A 210 20.86 -17.07 37.42
C GLU A 210 19.44 -16.87 37.98
N ALA A 211 19.27 -16.74 39.30
CA ALA A 211 17.99 -16.46 39.93
C ALA A 211 17.46 -15.06 39.57
N LEU A 212 18.30 -14.02 39.66
CA LEU A 212 17.96 -12.65 39.24
C LEU A 212 17.61 -12.59 37.75
N THR A 213 18.36 -13.29 36.90
CA THR A 213 18.07 -13.37 35.45
C THR A 213 16.74 -14.06 35.17
N LYS A 214 16.40 -15.12 35.93
CA LYS A 214 15.08 -15.80 35.84
C LYS A 214 13.95 -14.86 36.30
N ALA A 215 14.12 -14.21 37.45
CA ALA A 215 13.13 -13.27 38.01
C ALA A 215 12.84 -12.09 37.06
N ALA A 216 13.90 -11.45 36.53
CA ALA A 216 13.76 -10.37 35.56
C ALA A 216 13.06 -10.81 34.28
N ARG A 217 13.37 -12.02 33.77
CA ARG A 217 12.66 -12.59 32.60
C ARG A 217 11.19 -12.84 32.89
N THR A 218 10.83 -13.37 34.06
CA THR A 218 9.42 -13.58 34.43
C THR A 218 8.67 -12.27 34.65
N GLN A 219 9.32 -11.26 35.22
CA GLN A 219 8.74 -9.91 35.37
C GLN A 219 8.48 -9.27 34.01
N ILE A 220 9.47 -9.23 33.12
CA ILE A 220 9.32 -8.69 31.76
C ILE A 220 8.24 -9.45 30.98
N GLN A 221 8.11 -10.77 31.16
CA GLN A 221 7.02 -11.55 30.57
C GLN A 221 5.65 -11.16 31.14
N GLN A 222 5.53 -10.93 32.45
CA GLN A 222 4.29 -10.46 33.07
C GLN A 222 3.91 -9.06 32.61
N GLU A 223 4.86 -8.13 32.57
CA GLU A 223 4.68 -6.75 32.08
C GLU A 223 4.25 -6.72 30.61
N ILE A 224 4.89 -7.52 29.73
CA ILE A 224 4.51 -7.64 28.32
C ILE A 224 3.08 -8.19 28.16
N GLN A 225 2.69 -9.19 28.95
CA GLN A 225 1.34 -9.76 28.85
C GLN A 225 0.28 -8.79 29.43
N ALA A 226 0.58 -8.09 30.52
CA ALA A 226 -0.28 -7.04 31.07
C ALA A 226 -0.49 -5.90 30.06
N ALA A 227 0.59 -5.38 29.45
CA ALA A 227 0.52 -4.35 28.42
C ALA A 227 -0.25 -4.82 27.16
N ARG A 228 -0.12 -6.09 26.77
CA ARG A 228 -0.93 -6.68 25.69
C ARG A 228 -2.41 -6.74 26.04
N THR A 229 -2.77 -7.20 27.24
CA THR A 229 -4.17 -7.25 27.68
C THR A 229 -4.76 -5.85 27.82
N GLN A 230 -4.01 -4.88 28.34
CA GLN A 230 -4.42 -3.47 28.36
C GLN A 230 -4.65 -2.93 26.94
N SER A 231 -3.69 -3.10 26.02
CA SER A 231 -3.83 -2.64 24.64
C SER A 231 -4.98 -3.31 23.90
N GLN A 232 -5.27 -4.58 24.19
CA GLN A 232 -6.47 -5.29 23.69
C GLN A 232 -7.77 -4.72 24.26
N GLN A 233 -7.80 -4.34 25.54
CA GLN A 233 -8.95 -3.69 26.17
C GLN A 233 -9.18 -2.28 25.60
N GLU A 234 -8.13 -1.49 25.45
CA GLU A 234 -8.16 -0.16 24.83
C GLU A 234 -8.65 -0.25 23.37
N LEU A 235 -8.14 -1.20 22.59
CA LEU A 235 -8.59 -1.44 21.21
C LEU A 235 -10.08 -1.85 21.16
N ALA A 236 -10.53 -2.73 22.05
CA ALA A 236 -11.93 -3.14 22.13
C ALA A 236 -12.86 -2.00 22.57
N GLN A 237 -12.40 -1.13 23.48
CA GLN A 237 -13.12 0.09 23.87
C GLN A 237 -13.21 1.10 22.71
N TRP A 238 -12.13 1.28 21.95
CA TRP A 238 -12.13 2.08 20.74
C TRP A 238 -13.08 1.51 19.68
N GLN A 239 -13.04 0.20 19.43
CA GLN A 239 -13.94 -0.48 18.49
C GLN A 239 -15.41 -0.29 18.90
N ALA A 240 -15.77 -0.59 20.15
CA ALA A 240 -17.15 -0.41 20.65
C ALA A 240 -17.61 1.07 20.66
N THR A 241 -16.68 2.02 20.77
CA THR A 241 -17.00 3.46 20.69
C THR A 241 -17.21 3.89 19.24
N VAL A 242 -16.36 3.46 18.31
CA VAL A 242 -16.53 3.70 16.86
C VAL A 242 -17.78 3.02 16.32
N GLU A 243 -18.09 1.79 16.75
CA GLU A 243 -19.33 1.10 16.39
C GLU A 243 -20.57 1.83 16.90
N ARG A 244 -20.54 2.37 18.13
CA ARG A 244 -21.60 3.24 18.65
C ARG A 244 -21.73 4.52 17.81
N GLU A 245 -20.64 5.25 17.60
CA GLU A 245 -20.63 6.49 16.80
C GLU A 245 -21.12 6.28 15.36
N VAL A 246 -20.78 5.15 14.73
CA VAL A 246 -21.25 4.78 13.39
C VAL A 246 -22.73 4.38 13.43
N GLY A 247 -23.19 3.68 14.48
CA GLY A 247 -24.60 3.37 14.71
C GLY A 247 -25.45 4.63 14.90
N GLU A 248 -24.99 5.56 15.75
CA GLU A 248 -25.65 6.83 16.01
C GLU A 248 -25.72 7.72 14.75
N ARG A 249 -24.61 7.85 13.99
CA ARG A 249 -24.61 8.59 12.72
C ARG A 249 -25.50 7.93 11.65
N ARG A 250 -25.61 6.60 11.62
CA ARG A 250 -26.55 5.90 10.73
C ARG A 250 -28.00 6.13 11.13
N ALA A 251 -28.32 5.98 12.42
CA ALA A 251 -29.66 6.22 12.94
C ALA A 251 -30.13 7.67 12.69
N ALA A 252 -29.23 8.65 12.88
CA ALA A 252 -29.51 10.05 12.55
C ALA A 252 -29.76 10.25 11.04
N ALA A 253 -28.92 9.69 10.16
CA ALA A 253 -29.12 9.77 8.71
C ALA A 253 -30.39 9.05 8.23
N GLU A 254 -30.76 7.92 8.87
CA GLU A 254 -32.02 7.21 8.61
C GLU A 254 -33.24 8.02 9.07
N GLN A 255 -33.13 8.75 10.19
CA GLN A 255 -34.16 9.70 10.65
C GLN A 255 -34.28 10.90 9.70
N GLU A 256 -33.18 11.55 9.32
CA GLU A 256 -33.19 12.66 8.34
C GLU A 256 -33.80 12.22 7.00
N LEU A 257 -33.47 11.02 6.50
CA LEU A 257 -34.07 10.47 5.28
C LEU A 257 -35.56 10.13 5.45
N ALA A 258 -35.99 9.68 6.63
CA ALA A 258 -37.40 9.44 6.92
C ALA A 258 -38.20 10.75 7.02
N GLU A 259 -37.62 11.79 7.64
CA GLU A 259 -38.22 13.13 7.71
C GLU A 259 -38.29 13.79 6.32
N GLN A 260 -37.24 13.70 5.51
CA GLN A 260 -37.25 14.19 4.12
C GLN A 260 -38.29 13.46 3.26
N ARG A 261 -38.44 12.13 3.42
CA ARG A 261 -39.51 11.36 2.74
C ARG A 261 -40.89 11.79 3.20
N ALA A 262 -41.14 11.89 4.51
CA ALA A 262 -42.42 12.34 5.04
C ALA A 262 -42.75 13.79 4.64
N ALA A 263 -41.76 14.67 4.50
CA ALA A 263 -41.93 16.02 3.97
C ALA A 263 -42.27 16.02 2.47
N ALA A 264 -41.57 15.21 1.66
CA ALA A 264 -41.86 15.06 0.23
C ALA A 264 -43.22 14.41 -0.04
N GLU A 265 -43.62 13.40 0.75
CA GLU A 265 -44.95 12.79 0.70
C GLU A 265 -46.05 13.79 1.04
N ARG A 266 -45.87 14.60 2.11
CA ARG A 266 -46.80 15.68 2.45
C ARG A 266 -46.92 16.68 1.31
N GLU A 267 -45.79 17.12 0.74
CA GLU A 267 -45.80 18.08 -0.36
C GLU A 267 -46.44 17.52 -1.63
N LEU A 268 -46.22 16.24 -1.95
CA LEU A 268 -46.93 15.56 -3.03
C LEU A 268 -48.44 15.47 -2.75
N THR A 269 -48.88 15.21 -1.51
CA THR A 269 -50.32 15.24 -1.17
C THR A 269 -50.91 16.66 -1.23
N ASN A 270 -50.16 17.69 -0.84
CA ASN A 270 -50.55 19.09 -0.98
C ASN A 270 -50.76 19.43 -2.47
N GLN A 271 -49.74 19.17 -3.31
CA GLN A 271 -49.78 19.42 -4.75
C GLN A 271 -50.89 18.63 -5.45
N HIS A 272 -51.11 17.37 -5.05
CA HIS A 272 -52.20 16.56 -5.59
C HIS A 272 -53.57 17.15 -5.23
N SER A 273 -53.82 17.47 -3.96
CA SER A 273 -55.08 18.08 -3.53
C SER A 273 -55.33 19.46 -4.13
N ALA A 274 -54.28 20.25 -4.35
CA ALA A 274 -54.35 21.53 -5.06
C ALA A 274 -54.67 21.35 -6.55
N ALA A 275 -54.09 20.35 -7.21
CA ALA A 275 -54.41 20.00 -8.60
C ALA A 275 -55.84 19.45 -8.73
N GLU A 276 -56.31 18.62 -7.79
CA GLU A 276 -57.71 18.17 -7.72
C GLU A 276 -58.67 19.35 -7.54
N GLN A 277 -58.36 20.30 -6.66
CA GLN A 277 -59.15 21.53 -6.49
C GLN A 277 -59.17 22.40 -7.76
N GLN A 278 -58.04 22.54 -8.46
CA GLN A 278 -57.97 23.26 -9.74
C GLN A 278 -58.77 22.55 -10.84
N ILE A 279 -58.68 21.22 -10.93
CA ILE A 279 -59.48 20.43 -11.88
C ILE A 279 -60.97 20.52 -11.55
N ALA A 280 -61.35 20.46 -10.28
CA ALA A 280 -62.74 20.63 -9.85
C ALA A 280 -63.28 22.04 -10.15
N ALA A 281 -62.46 23.08 -9.95
CA ALA A 281 -62.79 24.46 -10.32
C ALA A 281 -62.97 24.61 -11.84
N LEU A 282 -62.03 24.11 -12.65
CA LEU A 282 -62.13 24.14 -14.12
C LEU A 282 -63.33 23.33 -14.64
N ILE A 283 -63.69 22.22 -13.99
CA ILE A 283 -64.90 21.46 -14.31
C ILE A 283 -66.15 22.27 -13.94
N ALA A 284 -66.18 22.96 -12.80
CA ALA A 284 -67.29 23.82 -12.41
C ALA A 284 -67.44 25.02 -13.35
N GLU A 285 -66.34 25.69 -13.73
CA GLU A 285 -66.32 26.76 -14.73
C GLU A 285 -66.79 26.26 -16.11
N ALA A 286 -66.31 25.09 -16.56
CA ALA A 286 -66.76 24.49 -17.81
C ALA A 286 -68.24 24.07 -17.78
N GLN A 287 -68.75 23.61 -16.64
CA GLN A 287 -70.17 23.34 -16.43
C GLN A 287 -71.01 24.62 -16.45
N GLN A 288 -70.56 25.68 -15.75
CA GLN A 288 -71.21 27.00 -15.76
C GLN A 288 -71.25 27.58 -17.18
N TYR A 289 -70.12 27.57 -17.89
CA TYR A 289 -70.03 28.00 -19.29
C TYR A 289 -70.92 27.14 -20.20
N ALA A 290 -70.97 25.82 -20.02
CA ALA A 290 -71.87 24.95 -20.77
C ALA A 290 -73.36 25.24 -20.47
N THR A 291 -73.71 25.63 -19.23
CA THR A 291 -75.07 26.09 -18.90
C THR A 291 -75.38 27.46 -19.48
N GLU A 292 -74.44 28.41 -19.48
CA GLU A 292 -74.62 29.71 -20.14
C GLU A 292 -74.78 29.56 -21.66
N VAL A 293 -73.96 28.71 -22.30
CA VAL A 293 -74.04 28.44 -23.74
C VAL A 293 -75.36 27.75 -24.09
N ARG A 294 -75.85 26.84 -23.25
CA ARG A 294 -77.21 26.26 -23.39
C ARG A 294 -78.29 27.32 -23.23
N GLN A 295 -78.25 28.12 -22.16
CA GLN A 295 -79.21 29.21 -21.94
C GLN A 295 -79.25 30.19 -23.12
N ARG A 296 -78.09 30.66 -23.60
CA ARG A 296 -78.00 31.52 -24.80
C ARG A 296 -78.52 30.83 -26.07
N ALA A 297 -78.30 29.53 -26.23
CA ALA A 297 -78.82 28.76 -27.37
C ALA A 297 -80.34 28.52 -27.26
N ASP A 298 -80.87 28.32 -26.05
CA ASP A 298 -82.30 28.16 -25.77
C ASP A 298 -83.04 29.51 -25.90
N GLU A 299 -82.43 30.61 -25.48
CA GLU A 299 -82.87 32.00 -25.72
C GLU A 299 -82.90 32.34 -27.21
N GLN A 300 -81.82 32.05 -27.94
CA GLN A 300 -81.76 32.22 -29.40
C GLN A 300 -82.79 31.33 -30.10
N THR A 301 -82.95 30.07 -29.68
CA THR A 301 -83.95 29.15 -30.22
C THR A 301 -85.36 29.65 -29.96
N SER A 302 -85.64 30.18 -28.76
CA SER A 302 -86.93 30.80 -28.42
C SER A 302 -87.19 32.03 -29.26
N SER A 303 -86.22 32.93 -29.41
CA SER A 303 -86.32 34.11 -30.28
C SER A 303 -86.55 33.74 -31.75
N HIS A 304 -85.86 32.72 -32.25
CA HIS A 304 -86.09 32.19 -33.60
C HIS A 304 -87.45 31.50 -33.76
N GLN A 305 -87.99 30.86 -32.71
CA GLN A 305 -89.36 30.34 -32.71
C GLN A 305 -90.41 31.46 -32.72
N GLU A 306 -90.22 32.54 -31.96
CA GLU A 306 -91.08 33.72 -32.00
C GLU A 306 -91.03 34.43 -33.36
N GLN A 307 -89.84 34.56 -33.95
CA GLN A 307 -89.65 35.07 -35.31
C GLN A 307 -90.36 34.18 -36.34
N LEU A 308 -90.19 32.86 -36.28
CA LEU A 308 -90.88 31.90 -37.15
C LEU A 308 -92.40 31.96 -36.98
N ALA A 309 -92.92 32.04 -35.75
CA ALA A 309 -94.35 32.16 -35.49
C ALA A 309 -94.93 33.49 -36.04
N THR A 310 -94.14 34.56 -36.00
CA THR A 310 -94.51 35.87 -36.58
C THR A 310 -94.54 35.79 -38.11
N VAL A 311 -93.49 35.23 -38.74
CA VAL A 311 -93.44 35.00 -40.20
C VAL A 311 -94.53 34.05 -40.67
N GLN A 312 -94.88 33.02 -39.89
CA GLN A 312 -95.99 32.11 -40.21
C GLN A 312 -97.36 32.81 -40.19
N ARG A 313 -97.60 33.73 -39.24
CA ARG A 313 -98.80 34.59 -39.26
C ARG A 313 -98.82 35.49 -40.50
N GLU A 314 -97.72 36.19 -40.77
CA GLU A 314 -97.59 37.00 -41.98
C GLU A 314 -97.82 36.22 -43.28
N ILE A 315 -97.40 34.95 -43.34
CA ILE A 315 -97.67 34.08 -44.49
C ILE A 315 -99.14 33.69 -44.55
N ALA A 316 -99.77 33.34 -43.43
CA ALA A 316 -101.20 33.01 -43.38
C ALA A 316 -102.09 34.20 -43.77
N ASP A 317 -101.77 35.40 -43.28
CA ASP A 317 -102.49 36.64 -43.62
C ASP A 317 -102.32 37.01 -45.10
N ARG A 318 -101.10 36.87 -45.66
CA ARG A 318 -100.85 37.05 -47.11
C ARG A 318 -101.55 35.99 -47.97
N GLN A 319 -101.62 34.74 -47.52
CA GLN A 319 -102.36 33.67 -48.20
C GLN A 319 -103.87 33.95 -48.20
N LYS A 320 -104.41 34.47 -47.09
CA LYS A 320 -105.82 34.83 -46.98
C LYS A 320 -106.18 36.01 -47.90
N ALA A 321 -105.38 37.07 -47.91
CA ALA A 321 -105.54 38.18 -48.85
C ALA A 321 -105.43 37.74 -50.32
N LEU A 322 -104.54 36.78 -50.64
CA LEU A 322 -104.47 36.17 -51.97
C LEU A 322 -105.74 35.40 -52.35
N ALA A 323 -106.35 34.67 -51.42
CA ALA A 323 -107.61 33.96 -51.67
C ALA A 323 -108.79 34.93 -51.87
N GLU A 324 -108.84 36.03 -51.13
CA GLU A 324 -109.84 37.09 -51.28
C GLU A 324 -109.73 37.76 -52.67
N VAL A 325 -108.52 38.17 -53.09
CA VAL A 325 -108.26 38.73 -54.44
C VAL A 325 -108.53 37.72 -55.56
N GLN A 326 -108.28 36.42 -55.35
CA GLN A 326 -108.63 35.38 -56.32
C GLN A 326 -110.15 35.20 -56.47
N GLY A 327 -110.91 35.30 -55.37
CA GLY A 327 -112.37 35.28 -55.41
C GLY A 327 -112.95 36.46 -56.20
N GLU A 328 -112.45 37.67 -55.94
CA GLU A 328 -112.84 38.87 -56.70
C GLU A 328 -112.56 38.71 -58.20
N LEU A 329 -111.37 38.20 -58.56
CA LEU A 329 -110.96 37.98 -59.95
C LEU A 329 -111.87 36.99 -60.68
N GLU A 330 -112.28 35.89 -60.04
CA GLU A 330 -113.21 34.91 -60.63
C GLU A 330 -114.61 35.50 -60.82
N THR A 331 -115.12 36.30 -59.86
CA THR A 331 -116.43 36.96 -60.03
C THR A 331 -116.44 37.99 -61.18
N ALA A 332 -115.35 38.76 -61.33
CA ALA A 332 -115.20 39.71 -62.45
C ALA A 332 -115.10 38.98 -63.81
N ARG A 333 -114.45 37.81 -63.86
CA ARG A 333 -114.38 36.96 -65.07
C ARG A 333 -115.75 36.42 -65.48
N ALA A 334 -116.55 35.96 -64.52
CA ALA A 334 -117.90 35.46 -64.79
C ALA A 334 -118.80 36.54 -65.41
N GLN A 335 -118.81 37.74 -64.82
CA GLN A 335 -119.58 38.89 -65.32
C GLN A 335 -119.15 39.31 -66.73
N LEU A 336 -117.84 39.27 -67.04
CA LEU A 336 -117.34 39.62 -68.37
C LEU A 336 -117.79 38.60 -69.45
N ALA A 337 -117.87 37.32 -69.11
CA ALA A 337 -118.30 36.27 -70.03
C ALA A 337 -119.81 36.33 -70.33
N GLU A 338 -120.63 36.71 -69.34
CA GLU A 338 -122.08 36.91 -69.48
C GLU A 338 -122.38 38.05 -70.46
N ILE A 339 -121.77 39.23 -70.24
CA ILE A 339 -121.88 40.41 -71.13
C ILE A 339 -121.44 40.08 -72.57
N GLN A 340 -120.42 39.23 -72.74
CA GLN A 340 -119.97 38.80 -74.06
C GLN A 340 -121.03 37.96 -74.79
N GLN A 341 -121.76 37.06 -74.12
CA GLN A 341 -122.84 36.30 -74.76
C GLN A 341 -124.06 37.15 -75.11
N GLU A 342 -124.36 38.20 -74.34
CA GLU A 342 -125.44 39.16 -74.67
C GLU A 342 -125.10 40.02 -75.90
N GLY A 343 -123.84 40.43 -76.07
CA GLY A 343 -123.37 41.08 -77.31
C GLY A 343 -123.46 40.14 -78.52
N ASP A 344 -122.98 38.90 -78.35
CA ASP A 344 -122.90 37.87 -79.39
C ASP A 344 -124.29 37.42 -79.90
N THR A 345 -125.33 37.56 -79.07
CA THR A 345 -126.73 37.28 -79.44
C THR A 345 -127.39 38.49 -80.11
N THR A 346 -127.21 39.70 -79.57
CA THR A 346 -127.81 40.92 -80.14
C THR A 346 -127.28 41.28 -81.54
N GLU A 347 -126.00 41.05 -81.85
CA GLU A 347 -125.49 41.23 -83.23
C GLU A 347 -126.18 40.32 -84.25
N ARG A 348 -126.49 39.07 -83.87
CA ARG A 348 -127.13 38.08 -84.75
C ARG A 348 -128.57 38.46 -85.08
N GLU A 349 -129.27 39.11 -84.15
CA GLU A 349 -130.62 39.65 -84.39
C GLU A 349 -130.60 40.93 -85.23
N LEU A 350 -129.60 41.80 -85.03
CA LEU A 350 -129.39 42.99 -85.85
C LEU A 350 -129.10 42.63 -87.33
N ALA A 351 -128.31 41.58 -87.57
CA ALA A 351 -128.02 41.07 -88.91
C ALA A 351 -129.29 40.56 -89.63
N ARG A 352 -130.10 39.72 -88.96
CA ARG A 352 -131.39 39.23 -89.49
C ARG A 352 -132.37 40.37 -89.80
N SER A 353 -132.39 41.38 -88.95
CA SER A 353 -133.25 42.56 -89.10
C SER A 353 -132.86 43.41 -90.32
N ARG A 354 -131.56 43.60 -90.57
CA ARG A 354 -131.04 44.29 -91.76
C ARG A 354 -131.36 43.55 -93.06
N GLN A 355 -131.28 42.21 -93.06
CA GLN A 355 -131.56 41.41 -94.26
C GLN A 355 -133.02 41.50 -94.70
N ARG A 356 -133.97 41.44 -93.75
CA ARG A 356 -135.41 41.65 -94.04
C ARG A 356 -135.73 43.06 -94.55
N LEU A 357 -135.00 44.07 -94.07
CA LEU A 357 -135.16 45.46 -94.54
C LEU A 357 -134.72 45.64 -96.01
N GLU A 358 -133.71 44.91 -96.47
CA GLU A 358 -133.29 44.92 -97.87
C GLU A 358 -134.29 44.25 -98.81
N GLU A 359 -134.95 43.18 -98.38
CA GLU A 359 -136.01 42.52 -99.16
C GLU A 359 -137.23 43.45 -99.30
N VAL A 360 -137.76 43.97 -98.18
CA VAL A 360 -138.92 44.89 -98.18
C VAL A 360 -138.66 46.17 -98.99
N ARG A 361 -137.42 46.67 -99.04
CA ARG A 361 -137.04 47.82 -99.88
C ARG A 361 -137.12 47.52 -101.38
N ARG A 362 -136.82 46.30 -101.81
CA ARG A 362 -136.85 45.91 -103.23
C ARG A 362 -138.28 45.77 -103.71
N ASP A 363 -139.15 45.14 -102.91
CA ASP A 363 -140.58 45.07 -103.20
C ASP A 363 -141.23 46.47 -103.24
N LEU A 364 -140.86 47.35 -102.29
CA LEU A 364 -141.36 48.73 -102.25
C LEU A 364 -140.91 49.57 -103.47
N THR A 365 -139.72 49.33 -104.03
CA THR A 365 -139.29 50.03 -105.26
C THR A 365 -139.95 49.48 -106.53
N ALA A 366 -140.38 48.21 -106.53
CA ALA A 366 -141.20 47.66 -107.61
C ALA A 366 -142.62 48.27 -107.64
N GLU A 367 -143.28 48.39 -106.48
CA GLU A 367 -144.64 48.95 -106.40
C GLU A 367 -144.71 50.47 -106.59
N ASN A 368 -143.74 51.25 -106.10
CA ASN A 368 -143.75 52.70 -106.37
C ASN A 368 -143.71 53.00 -107.86
N ARG A 369 -142.97 52.21 -108.65
CA ARG A 369 -142.88 52.39 -110.11
C ARG A 369 -144.22 52.19 -110.82
N ARG A 370 -145.00 51.19 -110.39
CA ARG A 370 -146.40 50.96 -110.85
C ARG A 370 -147.32 52.13 -110.45
N LEU A 371 -147.11 52.71 -109.28
CA LEU A 371 -147.91 53.80 -108.73
C LEU A 371 -147.63 55.15 -109.42
N GLU A 372 -146.39 55.39 -109.86
CA GLU A 372 -146.01 56.58 -110.63
C GLU A 372 -146.56 56.54 -112.07
N GLU A 373 -146.55 55.37 -112.72
CA GLU A 373 -147.21 55.16 -114.02
C GLU A 373 -148.73 55.46 -113.94
N ALA A 374 -149.39 55.08 -112.83
CA ALA A 374 -150.80 55.42 -112.58
C ALA A 374 -151.03 56.91 -112.27
N ARG A 375 -150.09 57.59 -111.57
CA ARG A 375 -150.22 59.01 -111.21
C ARG A 375 -150.07 59.96 -112.40
N GLN A 376 -149.18 59.67 -113.35
CA GLN A 376 -148.98 60.55 -114.52
C GLN A 376 -150.22 60.62 -115.42
N ALA A 377 -151.02 59.55 -115.47
CA ALA A 377 -152.34 59.59 -116.12
C ALA A 377 -153.30 60.57 -115.43
N ALA A 378 -153.35 60.57 -114.08
CA ALA A 378 -154.29 61.37 -113.30
C ALA A 378 -153.97 62.89 -113.29
N GLU A 379 -152.70 63.29 -113.19
CA GLU A 379 -152.33 64.72 -113.13
C GLU A 379 -152.68 65.50 -114.42
N SER A 380 -152.77 64.82 -115.57
CA SER A 380 -153.21 65.45 -116.81
C SER A 380 -154.64 66.00 -116.72
N VAL A 381 -155.49 65.35 -115.92
CA VAL A 381 -156.91 65.70 -115.73
C VAL A 381 -157.06 66.80 -114.67
N GLU A 382 -156.31 66.72 -113.56
CA GLU A 382 -156.49 67.67 -112.44
C GLU A 382 -156.10 69.12 -112.81
N ARG A 383 -155.16 69.30 -113.75
CA ARG A 383 -154.71 70.63 -114.18
C ARG A 383 -155.80 71.42 -114.95
N HIS A 384 -156.84 70.77 -115.48
CA HIS A 384 -158.02 71.45 -116.01
C HIS A 384 -158.94 72.06 -114.92
N ALA A 385 -158.80 71.67 -113.64
CA ALA A 385 -159.73 72.05 -112.58
C ALA A 385 -159.27 73.21 -111.68
N LYS A 386 -157.97 73.51 -111.61
CA LYS A 386 -157.41 74.48 -110.65
C LYS A 386 -157.51 75.95 -111.08
N ASP A 387 -157.29 76.25 -112.36
CA ASP A 387 -157.33 77.62 -112.89
C ASP A 387 -158.69 78.33 -112.71
N VAL A 388 -159.79 77.56 -112.75
CA VAL A 388 -161.15 78.08 -112.52
C VAL A 388 -161.33 78.61 -111.09
N ARG A 389 -160.57 78.08 -110.11
CA ARG A 389 -160.83 78.26 -108.68
C ARG A 389 -160.08 79.41 -108.02
N ALA A 390 -158.96 79.84 -108.59
CA ALA A 390 -158.18 80.98 -108.08
C ALA A 390 -158.93 82.33 -108.25
N ARG A 391 -159.92 82.38 -109.14
CA ARG A 391 -160.62 83.58 -109.62
C ARG A 391 -161.60 84.23 -108.64
N VAL A 392 -161.69 83.74 -107.39
CA VAL A 392 -162.80 84.07 -106.46
C VAL A 392 -162.34 84.49 -105.05
N GLN A 393 -161.19 84.03 -104.55
CA GLN A 393 -160.92 84.08 -103.10
C GLN A 393 -160.15 85.29 -102.55
N ARG A 394 -159.59 86.18 -103.37
CA ARG A 394 -158.67 87.25 -102.88
C ARG A 394 -159.27 88.64 -102.72
N GLU A 395 -160.56 88.84 -103.04
CA GLU A 395 -161.31 90.02 -102.59
C GLU A 395 -161.69 89.93 -101.10
N ALA A 396 -161.95 88.72 -100.60
CA ALA A 396 -162.60 88.51 -99.29
C ALA A 396 -161.75 88.92 -98.07
N LYS A 397 -160.42 88.81 -98.10
CA LYS A 397 -159.57 89.06 -96.90
C LYS A 397 -159.00 90.48 -96.80
N ARG A 398 -159.72 91.48 -97.35
CA ARG A 398 -159.48 92.92 -97.11
C ARG A 398 -160.27 93.51 -95.93
N VAL A 399 -161.26 92.78 -95.39
CA VAL A 399 -162.32 93.38 -94.55
C VAL A 399 -162.30 92.92 -93.08
N ALA A 400 -161.91 91.68 -92.80
CA ALA A 400 -162.21 90.97 -91.54
C ALA A 400 -162.04 91.79 -90.25
N ASP A 401 -160.85 92.33 -90.01
CA ASP A 401 -160.48 92.94 -88.72
C ASP A 401 -160.32 94.48 -88.77
N LEU A 402 -160.85 95.12 -89.82
CA LEU A 402 -161.20 96.55 -89.80
C LEU A 402 -162.67 96.78 -89.38
N ALA A 403 -163.48 95.70 -89.37
CA ALA A 403 -164.92 95.72 -89.18
C ALA A 403 -165.40 95.37 -87.75
N ALA A 404 -164.60 95.69 -86.73
CA ALA A 404 -165.03 95.73 -85.31
C ALA A 404 -164.95 97.15 -84.71
N ALA A 405 -164.85 98.17 -85.56
CA ALA A 405 -164.92 99.58 -85.18
C ALA A 405 -166.38 100.05 -84.92
N ALA A 406 -166.51 101.27 -84.40
CA ALA A 406 -167.65 102.19 -84.59
C ALA A 406 -168.99 101.97 -83.82
N VAL A 407 -169.12 101.02 -82.90
CA VAL A 407 -170.22 101.02 -81.89
C VAL A 407 -169.64 100.69 -80.51
N MET A 408 -169.19 101.66 -79.71
CA MET A 408 -170.03 102.75 -79.17
C MET A 408 -169.65 104.18 -79.56
N ALA A 409 -168.60 104.40 -80.37
CA ALA A 409 -168.05 105.75 -80.60
C ALA A 409 -167.63 106.07 -82.06
N ALA A 410 -168.63 106.06 -82.97
CA ALA A 410 -168.71 106.85 -84.22
C ALA A 410 -167.79 106.51 -85.44
N ALA A 411 -168.23 106.99 -86.62
CA ALA A 411 -167.67 106.87 -87.99
C ALA A 411 -167.46 105.43 -88.53
N ALA A 412 -168.23 104.84 -89.47
CA ALA A 412 -168.82 105.27 -90.77
C ALA A 412 -167.79 105.56 -91.89
N GLY A 413 -167.86 105.00 -93.12
CA GLY A 413 -168.69 103.91 -93.70
C GLY A 413 -168.67 103.85 -95.27
N GLY A 414 -169.14 102.75 -95.91
CA GLY A 414 -169.58 102.63 -97.34
C GLY A 414 -168.64 102.00 -98.44
N GLY A 415 -169.19 101.21 -99.40
CA GLY A 415 -168.60 100.73 -100.70
C GLY A 415 -168.23 99.21 -100.81
N GLU A 416 -168.59 98.31 -101.76
CA GLU A 416 -169.34 98.23 -103.07
C GLU A 416 -168.51 98.39 -104.41
N THR A 417 -168.65 97.65 -105.56
CA THR A 417 -169.32 96.38 -106.03
C THR A 417 -168.89 95.93 -107.48
N ALA A 418 -169.16 94.67 -107.93
CA ALA A 418 -169.27 94.09 -109.33
C ALA A 418 -167.98 93.87 -110.22
N GLU A 419 -167.87 93.03 -111.30
CA GLU A 419 -168.36 91.66 -111.70
C GLU A 419 -167.67 91.08 -113.04
N TYR A 420 -167.55 89.73 -113.25
CA TYR A 420 -167.19 88.92 -114.50
C TYR A 420 -165.68 88.75 -115.06
N PRO A 421 -165.34 88.15 -116.27
CA PRO A 421 -164.92 86.72 -116.55
C PRO A 421 -163.50 86.40 -117.25
N THR A 422 -163.07 85.09 -117.41
CA THR A 422 -161.94 84.40 -118.22
C THR A 422 -160.45 84.11 -117.70
N VAL A 423 -159.66 83.14 -118.28
CA VAL A 423 -158.51 82.34 -117.67
C VAL A 423 -157.46 81.63 -118.65
N ALA A 424 -156.16 81.38 -118.27
CA ALA A 424 -155.15 80.31 -118.75
C ALA A 424 -153.68 80.42 -118.12
N ALA A 425 -152.71 79.44 -118.22
CA ALA A 425 -151.48 79.30 -117.33
C ALA A 425 -150.03 78.83 -117.83
N ARG A 426 -148.91 79.02 -117.03
CA ARG A 426 -147.50 78.44 -117.17
C ARG A 426 -146.42 78.69 -115.99
N PRO A 427 -145.39 77.82 -115.70
CA PRO A 427 -144.28 78.02 -114.66
C PRO A 427 -142.78 77.49 -114.94
N ALA A 428 -141.70 77.82 -114.13
CA ALA A 428 -140.32 77.15 -114.01
C ALA A 428 -139.19 77.81 -113.06
N THR A 429 -138.00 77.13 -112.83
CA THR A 429 -136.52 77.58 -112.80
C THR A 429 -135.54 77.76 -111.53
N GLU A 430 -134.33 77.09 -111.57
CA GLU A 430 -132.83 77.32 -111.23
C GLU A 430 -131.99 77.73 -109.93
N LEU A 431 -130.78 77.09 -109.83
CA LEU A 431 -129.34 77.46 -109.46
C LEU A 431 -128.90 78.04 -108.07
N PRO A 432 -127.58 78.08 -107.64
CA PRO A 432 -126.26 77.81 -108.30
C PRO A 432 -125.25 76.86 -107.53
N VAL A 433 -123.94 76.79 -107.91
CA VAL A 433 -122.86 75.87 -107.35
C VAL A 433 -121.41 76.44 -107.44
N GLU A 434 -120.48 76.06 -106.51
CA GLU A 434 -118.99 76.26 -106.44
C GLU A 434 -118.37 75.19 -105.46
N ALA A 435 -117.07 74.96 -105.11
CA ALA A 435 -115.64 75.32 -105.43
C ALA A 435 -114.69 74.47 -104.49
N SER A 436 -113.33 74.38 -104.46
CA SER A 436 -112.14 74.50 -105.37
C SER A 436 -110.81 74.12 -104.61
N THR A 437 -109.62 74.09 -105.28
CA THR A 437 -108.19 74.09 -104.75
C THR A 437 -107.39 72.77 -104.51
N GLU A 438 -106.08 72.88 -104.16
CA GLU A 438 -104.96 71.88 -104.18
C GLU A 438 -103.78 72.29 -103.21
N PRO A 439 -102.57 71.64 -103.03
CA PRO A 439 -101.85 70.61 -103.84
C PRO A 439 -101.32 69.37 -103.00
N PRO A 440 -100.47 68.41 -103.49
CA PRO A 440 -101.00 67.06 -103.76
C PRO A 440 -100.09 65.84 -103.42
N ALA A 441 -100.46 64.68 -103.99
CA ALA A 441 -99.66 63.47 -104.25
C ALA A 441 -99.34 62.48 -103.10
N GLY A 442 -100.25 61.51 -102.89
CA GLY A 442 -99.98 60.27 -102.15
C GLY A 442 -100.06 59.03 -103.06
N LYS A 443 -99.02 58.17 -103.05
CA LYS A 443 -99.01 56.84 -103.71
C LYS A 443 -98.07 55.86 -103.00
N VAL A 444 -98.63 54.80 -102.44
CA VAL A 444 -98.09 53.42 -102.54
C VAL A 444 -99.30 52.54 -102.87
N PRO A 445 -99.25 51.65 -103.87
CA PRO A 445 -100.40 50.84 -104.25
C PRO A 445 -100.56 49.60 -103.35
N THR A 446 -101.81 49.15 -103.29
CA THR A 446 -102.26 47.78 -102.96
C THR A 446 -101.20 46.68 -103.16
N ASN A 447 -100.99 45.74 -102.24
CA ASN A 447 -101.67 45.55 -100.94
C ASN A 447 -100.71 44.86 -99.94
N VAL A 448 -99.56 45.51 -99.70
CA VAL A 448 -98.50 45.18 -98.74
C VAL A 448 -97.97 46.49 -98.17
#